data_AF-K0V5C9-F1
#
_entry.id   AF-K0V5C9-F1
#
_cell.length_a   1.000
_cell.length_b   1.000
_cell.length_c   1.000
_cell.angle_alpha   90.00
_cell.angle_beta   90.00
_cell.angle_gamma   90.00
#
_symmetry.space_group_name_H-M   'P 1'
#
loop_
_entity.id
_entity.type
_entity.pdbx_description
1 polymer ?
#
loop_
_entity_poly.entity_id
_entity_poly.type
_entity_poly.pdbx_seq_one_letter_code
_entity_poly.pdbx_strand_id
1 'polypeptide(L)' 'DFPNQINNVLAFPGVFRGALDAGARRITEKMKVAAAEAIFSVVGEDLAVDHIVPSALDPRVGPAVAAAVAAAAAREM' A
#
# COMPACT_ATOMS: atom_id res chain seq x y z
N ASP A 1 -13.17 -12.05 -12.74
CA ASP A 1 -12.88 -10.88 -11.89
C ASP A 1 -13.87 -9.77 -12.15
N PHE A 2 -14.29 -9.06 -11.11
CA PHE A 2 -15.01 -7.80 -11.23
C PHE A 2 -14.00 -6.63 -11.21
N PRO A 3 -14.28 -5.53 -11.94
CA PRO A 3 -13.46 -4.33 -11.87
C PRO A 3 -13.47 -3.75 -10.46
N ASN A 4 -12.41 -3.01 -10.12
CA ASN A 4 -12.31 -2.24 -8.87
C ASN A 4 -12.48 -3.06 -7.58
N GLN A 5 -11.87 -4.25 -7.51
CA GLN A 5 -11.92 -5.08 -6.30
C GLN A 5 -11.09 -4.47 -5.15
N ILE A 6 -11.77 -3.70 -4.31
CA ILE A 6 -11.20 -3.19 -3.06
C ILE A 6 -11.17 -4.32 -2.04
N ASN A 7 -9.97 -4.80 -1.73
CA ASN A 7 -9.73 -5.86 -0.76
C ASN A 7 -8.52 -5.53 0.10
N ASN A 8 -8.56 -5.91 1.37
CA ASN A 8 -7.46 -5.68 2.29
C ASN A 8 -6.16 -6.42 1.93
N VAL A 9 -6.20 -7.43 1.06
CA VAL A 9 -5.02 -8.07 0.46
C VAL A 9 -4.10 -7.04 -0.21
N LEU A 10 -4.64 -5.92 -0.71
CA LEU A 10 -3.86 -4.80 -1.25
C LEU A 10 -2.98 -4.11 -0.20
N ALA A 11 -3.37 -4.16 1.08
CA ALA A 11 -2.75 -3.39 2.14
C ALA A 11 -1.96 -4.28 3.12
N PHE A 12 -2.57 -5.35 3.65
CA PHE A 12 -2.01 -6.08 4.79
C PHE A 12 -0.57 -6.57 4.59
N PRO A 13 -0.22 -7.26 3.48
CA PRO A 13 1.13 -7.80 3.32
C PRO A 13 2.18 -6.69 3.33
N GLY A 14 1.93 -5.60 2.59
CA GLY A 14 2.85 -4.47 2.51
C GLY A 14 2.93 -3.66 3.80
N VAL A 15 1.78 -3.35 4.42
CA VAL A 15 1.73 -2.57 5.67
C VAL A 15 2.50 -3.27 6.78
N PHE A 16 2.25 -4.57 7.00
CA PHE A 16 2.97 -5.31 8.01
C PHE A 16 4.45 -5.47 7.68
N ARG A 17 4.78 -5.74 6.41
CA ARG A 17 6.19 -5.86 6.00
C ARG A 17 6.97 -4.56 6.24
N GLY A 18 6.45 -3.43 5.78
CA GLY A 18 7.10 -2.12 5.96
C GLY A 18 7.22 -1.72 7.43
N ALA A 19 6.18 -1.99 8.23
CA ALA A 19 6.20 -1.73 9.67
C ALA A 19 7.25 -2.57 10.40
N LEU A 20 7.33 -3.87 10.08
CA LEU A 20 8.31 -4.79 10.67
C LEU A 20 9.74 -4.42 10.26
N ASP A 21 9.97 -4.15 8.98
CA ASP A 21 11.29 -3.76 8.45
C ASP A 21 11.78 -2.45 9.09
N ALA A 22 10.89 -1.51 9.42
CA ALA A 22 11.22 -0.26 10.10
C ALA A 22 11.27 -0.37 11.64
N GLY A 23 10.97 -1.53 12.22
CA GLY A 23 10.90 -1.70 13.68
C GLY A 23 9.80 -0.88 14.36
N ALA A 24 8.72 -0.57 13.64
CA ALA A 24 7.62 0.25 14.15
C ALA A 24 6.87 -0.46 15.29
N ARG A 25 6.60 0.26 16.38
CA ARG A 25 5.89 -0.28 17.56
C ARG A 25 4.36 -0.24 17.45
N ARG A 26 3.84 0.48 16.46
CA ARG A 26 2.42 0.66 16.18
C ARG A 26 2.23 1.06 14.72
N ILE A 27 1.07 0.76 14.16
CA ILE A 27 0.66 1.28 12.85
C ILE A 27 0.01 2.64 13.06
N THR A 28 0.57 3.70 12.48
CA THR A 28 0.08 5.07 12.63
C THR A 28 -0.82 5.48 11.47
N GLU A 29 -1.59 6.57 11.64
CA GLU A 29 -2.39 7.11 10.54
C GLU A 29 -1.53 7.53 9.34
N LYS A 30 -0.33 8.05 9.58
CA LYS A 30 0.61 8.38 8.49
C LYS A 30 1.02 7.15 7.68
N MET A 31 1.25 6.02 8.35
CA MET A 31 1.54 4.74 7.67
C MET A 31 0.34 4.27 6.83
N LYS A 32 -0.89 4.43 7.33
CA LYS A 32 -2.10 4.06 6.58
C LYS A 32 -2.29 4.94 5.34
N VAL A 33 -2.09 6.25 5.47
CA VAL A 33 -2.16 7.19 4.34
C VAL A 33 -1.07 6.87 3.31
N ALA A 34 0.17 6.63 3.75
CA ALA A 34 1.27 6.25 2.86
C ALA A 34 1.00 4.93 2.12
N ALA A 35 0.37 3.95 2.79
CA ALA A 35 -0.04 2.72 2.14
C ALA A 35 -1.11 2.96 1.06
N ALA A 36 -2.11 3.81 1.34
CA ALA A 36 -3.15 4.16 0.38
C ALA A 36 -2.59 4.89 -0.85
N GLU A 37 -1.69 5.86 -0.63
CA GLU A 37 -0.98 6.56 -1.71
C GLU A 37 -0.12 5.61 -2.55
N ALA A 38 0.54 4.63 -1.92
CA ALA A 38 1.31 3.62 -2.61
C ALA A 38 0.44 2.65 -3.43
N ILE A 39 -0.75 2.27 -2.95
CA ILE A 39 -1.70 1.47 -3.73
C ILE A 39 -2.16 2.26 -4.96
N PHE A 40 -2.48 3.54 -4.78
CA PHE A 40 -2.91 4.41 -5.88
C PHE A 40 -1.81 4.62 -6.92
N SER A 41 -0.56 4.81 -6.49
CA SER A 41 0.56 5.04 -7.41
C SER A 41 0.89 3.84 -8.30
N VAL A 42 0.48 2.62 -7.92
CA VAL A 42 0.61 1.42 -8.76
C VAL A 42 -0.33 1.46 -9.97
N VAL A 43 -1.49 2.11 -9.85
CA VAL A 43 -2.37 2.38 -11.00
C VAL A 43 -1.74 3.43 -11.91
N GLY A 44 -1.30 4.55 -11.32
CA GLY A 44 -0.62 5.62 -12.05
C GLY A 44 -1.45 6.14 -13.23
N GLU A 45 -0.84 6.11 -14.42
CA GLU A 45 -1.44 6.59 -15.67
C GLU A 45 -2.51 5.64 -16.25
N ASP A 46 -2.61 4.39 -15.74
CA ASP A 46 -3.60 3.41 -16.19
C ASP A 46 -4.99 3.60 -15.54
N LEU A 47 -5.23 4.78 -14.95
CA LEU A 47 -6.46 5.11 -14.25
C LEU A 47 -7.65 5.14 -15.22
N ALA A 48 -8.66 4.31 -14.94
CA ALA A 48 -9.90 4.26 -15.70
C ALA A 48 -11.11 4.04 -14.78
N VAL A 49 -12.32 4.23 -15.32
CA VAL A 49 -13.58 4.05 -14.56
C VAL A 49 -13.69 2.64 -13.96
N ASP A 50 -13.17 1.64 -14.67
CA ASP A 50 -13.12 0.23 -14.28
C ASP A 50 -11.76 -0.21 -13.70
N HIS A 51 -10.83 0.73 -13.49
CA HIS A 51 -9.49 0.49 -12.95
C HIS A 51 -9.02 1.63 -12.03
N ILE A 52 -9.68 1.80 -10.88
CA ILE A 52 -9.34 2.82 -9.86
C ILE A 52 -8.37 2.30 -8.79
N VAL A 53 -8.15 0.98 -8.76
CA VAL A 53 -7.32 0.27 -7.79
C VAL A 53 -6.65 -0.89 -8.53
N PRO A 54 -5.37 -1.21 -8.25
CA PRO A 54 -4.71 -2.31 -8.94
C PRO A 54 -5.34 -3.65 -8.53
N SER A 55 -5.02 -4.70 -9.28
CA SER A 55 -5.35 -6.05 -8.86
C SER A 55 -4.72 -6.36 -7.49
N ALA A 56 -5.48 -7.04 -6.62
CA ALA A 56 -4.98 -7.48 -5.31
C ALA A 56 -3.75 -8.41 -5.40
N LEU A 57 -3.56 -9.06 -6.54
CA LEU A 57 -2.43 -9.94 -6.82
C LEU A 57 -1.38 -9.29 -7.73
N ASP A 58 -1.47 -7.98 -7.99
CA ASP A 58 -0.43 -7.26 -8.72
C ASP A 58 0.87 -7.31 -7.89
N PRO A 59 1.96 -7.90 -8.42
CA PRO A 59 3.19 -8.13 -7.68
C PRO A 59 3.90 -6.83 -7.29
N ARG A 60 3.51 -5.68 -7.86
CA ARG A 60 4.06 -4.36 -7.54
C ARG A 60 3.48 -3.77 -6.25
N VAL A 61 2.26 -4.16 -5.86
CA VAL A 61 1.55 -3.56 -4.72
C VAL A 61 2.26 -3.82 -3.41
N GLY A 62 2.57 -5.09 -3.10
CA GLY A 62 3.21 -5.46 -1.84
C GLY A 62 4.53 -4.70 -1.58
N PRO A 63 5.50 -4.73 -2.52
CA PRO A 63 6.75 -3.97 -2.41
C PRO A 63 6.55 -2.46 -2.29
N ALA A 64 5.66 -1.86 -3.09
CA ALA A 64 5.40 -0.42 -3.06
C ALA A 64 4.83 0.02 -1.70
N VAL A 65 3.83 -0.70 -1.20
CA VAL A 65 3.22 -0.43 0.11
C VAL A 65 4.24 -0.62 1.23
N ALA A 66 5.05 -1.68 1.20
CA ALA A 66 6.08 -1.91 2.22
C ALA A 66 7.11 -0.77 2.26
N ALA A 67 7.61 -0.33 1.11
CA ALA A 67 8.56 0.76 1.02
C ALA A 67 7.98 2.08 1.54
N ALA A 68 6.75 2.43 1.14
CA ALA A 68 6.07 3.64 1.58
C ALA A 68 5.81 3.64 3.10
N VAL A 69 5.37 2.50 3.63
CA VAL A 69 5.09 2.35 5.07
C VAL A 69 6.37 2.43 5.89
N ALA A 70 7.46 1.79 5.45
CA ALA A 70 8.75 1.90 6.13
C ALA A 70 9.28 3.34 6.13
N ALA A 71 9.17 4.04 4.99
CA ALA A 71 9.55 5.45 4.89
C ALA A 71 8.70 6.35 5.77
N ALA A 72 7.39 6.08 5.90
CA ALA A 72 6.50 6.81 6.79
C ALA A 72 6.85 6.58 8.26
N ALA A 73 7.14 5.33 8.65
CA ALA A 73 7.55 4.99 10.01
C ALA A 73 8.87 5.67 10.41
N ALA A 74 9.86 5.70 9.52
CA ALA A 74 11.16 6.33 9.78
C ALA A 74 11.08 7.84 10.02
N ARG A 75 10.05 8.53 9.50
CA ARG A 75 9.82 9.97 9.71
C ARG A 75 9.16 10.29 11.05
N GLU A 76 8.72 9.28 11.80
CA GLU A 76 8.07 9.42 13.11
C GLU A 76 8.93 8.95 14.28
N MET A 77 10.13 8.43 14.00
CA MET A 77 11.15 8.07 15.01
C MET A 77 12.05 9.26 15.32
#